data_AF-M9MCZ8-F1
#
_entry.id   AF-M9MCZ8-F1
#
_cell.length_a   1.000
_cell.length_b   1.000
_cell.length_c   1.000
_cell.angle_alpha   90.00
_cell.angle_beta   90.00
_cell.angle_gamma   90.00
#
_symmetry.space_group_name_H-M   'P 1'
#
loop_
_entity.id
_entity.type
_entity.pdbx_description
1 polymer ?
#
loop_
_entity_poly.entity_id
_entity_poly.type
_entity_poly.pdbx_seq_one_letter_code
_entity_poly.pdbx_strand_id
1 'polypeptide(L)'
;MSGEDAFGEPREDLWKTTDGGTIKAHRHIRIDWNASIKKTIAIGPSAPEALPPIYDRPAAEDEAATAASCVLKTKASPINATVHIAHESHSQSSSSAGQPVLVSAKTGGVGLISLGIPDYSDSRPLHIVAKSSSGNITILLPTSFSGNLTWSSERGSLKLSHAVQQRFRLDGPRHKHIGTAKIAPSTASGNRADSCTLTSHNGTITVKEYGEESDAKACTIQ
;
A
#
# COMPACT_ATOMS: atom_id res chain seq x y z
N MET A 1 -40.22 1.84 36.74
CA MET A 1 -39.77 3.23 36.98
C MET A 1 -38.50 3.12 37.81
N SER A 2 -37.29 3.38 37.37
CA SER A 2 -36.62 3.80 36.12
C SER A 2 -35.14 3.41 36.36
N GLY A 3 -34.32 2.88 35.46
CA GLY A 3 -34.11 3.29 34.07
C GLY A 3 -33.09 4.43 34.04
N GLU A 4 -31.84 4.14 33.61
CA GLU A 4 -30.75 5.07 33.23
C GLU A 4 -30.03 5.79 34.41
N ASP A 5 -28.71 5.96 34.49
CA ASP A 5 -27.64 6.10 33.51
C ASP A 5 -26.30 5.54 34.05
N ALA A 6 -25.65 4.64 33.31
CA ALA A 6 -24.22 4.38 33.46
C ALA A 6 -23.53 4.84 32.18
N PHE A 7 -23.05 6.09 32.19
CA PHE A 7 -22.15 6.62 31.17
C PHE A 7 -20.90 5.74 31.16
N GLY A 8 -20.79 4.91 30.12
CA GLY A 8 -19.63 4.07 29.88
C GLY A 8 -18.39 4.92 29.71
N GLU A 9 -17.37 4.61 30.50
CA GLU A 9 -16.03 5.20 30.43
C GLU A 9 -15.46 5.09 29.00
N PRO A 10 -14.65 6.05 28.55
CA PRO A 10 -13.93 5.91 27.29
C PRO A 10 -13.01 4.69 27.41
N ARG A 11 -13.18 3.71 26.51
CA ARG A 11 -12.30 2.54 26.42
C ARG A 11 -10.89 2.97 26.01
N GLU A 12 -10.06 3.29 27.00
CA GLU A 12 -8.64 3.59 26.84
C GLU A 12 -7.78 2.31 26.62
N ASP A 13 -8.40 1.12 26.57
CA ASP A 13 -7.70 -0.18 26.52
C ASP A 13 -7.43 -0.76 25.11
N LEU A 14 -7.47 0.03 24.03
CA LEU A 14 -7.17 -0.48 22.67
C LEU A 14 -5.70 -0.32 22.23
N TRP A 15 -4.83 0.15 23.11
CA TRP A 15 -3.43 0.44 22.78
C TRP A 15 -2.45 -0.18 23.77
N LYS A 16 -2.42 -1.52 23.80
CA LYS A 16 -1.22 -2.23 24.27
C LYS A 16 -0.55 -2.90 23.08
N THR A 17 0.49 -2.26 22.57
CA THR A 17 1.56 -2.93 21.83
C THR A 17 2.15 -4.00 22.74
N THR A 18 1.85 -5.26 22.44
CA THR A 18 2.52 -6.39 23.09
C THR A 18 3.87 -6.54 22.41
N ASP A 19 4.95 -6.30 23.15
CA ASP A 19 6.30 -6.67 22.75
C ASP A 19 6.33 -8.17 22.37
N GLY A 20 6.73 -8.46 21.13
CA GLY A 20 6.48 -9.74 20.42
C GLY A 20 5.44 -9.63 19.27
N GLY A 21 5.10 -8.39 18.89
CA GLY A 21 3.85 -7.94 18.27
C GLY A 21 3.39 -8.60 16.98
N THR A 22 2.38 -9.46 17.10
CA THR A 22 1.53 -9.88 15.98
C THR A 22 0.51 -8.77 15.71
N ILE A 23 0.77 -7.94 14.70
CA ILE A 23 -0.21 -6.97 14.21
C ILE A 23 -1.42 -7.76 13.70
N LYS A 24 -2.61 -7.53 14.28
CA LYS A 24 -3.82 -8.23 13.87
C LYS A 24 -4.15 -7.88 12.42
N ALA A 25 -4.19 -8.89 11.57
CA ALA A 25 -4.55 -8.73 10.17
C ALA A 25 -6.06 -8.58 10.02
N HIS A 26 -6.47 -7.74 9.08
CA HIS A 26 -7.87 -7.54 8.70
C HIS A 26 -8.04 -7.67 7.20
N ARG A 27 -9.22 -8.10 6.73
CA ARG A 27 -9.43 -8.28 5.31
C ARG A 27 -9.47 -6.95 4.56
N HIS A 28 -10.31 -6.02 5.03
CA HIS A 28 -10.43 -4.70 4.46
C HIS A 28 -10.22 -3.61 5.53
N ILE A 29 -9.36 -2.65 5.20
CA ILE A 29 -9.05 -1.47 6.02
C ILE A 29 -9.25 -0.24 5.15
N ARG A 30 -10.11 0.68 5.59
CA ARG A 30 -10.22 2.02 5.02
C ARG A 30 -9.99 3.07 6.09
N ILE A 31 -9.12 4.02 5.81
CA ILE A 31 -8.86 5.19 6.64
C ILE A 31 -9.02 6.42 5.75
N ASP A 32 -10.03 7.24 6.02
CA ASP A 32 -10.36 8.45 5.27
C ASP A 32 -10.36 9.65 6.22
N TRP A 33 -9.17 10.20 6.48
CA TRP A 33 -8.95 11.17 7.55
C TRP A 33 -8.51 12.53 7.01
N ASN A 34 -8.91 13.58 7.71
CA ASN A 34 -8.41 14.94 7.46
C ASN A 34 -7.12 15.24 8.27
N ALA A 35 -6.32 14.21 8.57
CA ALA A 35 -5.13 14.30 9.39
C ALA A 35 -4.02 13.39 8.85
N SER A 36 -2.81 13.55 9.39
CA SER A 36 -1.67 12.73 9.02
C SER A 36 -1.90 11.27 9.41
N ILE A 37 -1.60 10.33 8.51
CA ILE A 37 -1.67 8.89 8.78
C ILE A 37 -0.25 8.40 9.01
N LYS A 38 0.05 7.92 10.22
CA LYS A 38 1.33 7.26 10.56
C LYS A 38 1.02 5.91 11.19
N LYS A 39 1.03 4.84 10.39
CA LYS A 39 0.57 3.51 10.86
C LYS A 39 1.33 2.34 10.25
N THR A 40 1.50 1.31 11.07
CA THR A 40 1.83 -0.04 10.61
C THR A 40 0.56 -0.87 10.72
N ILE A 41 0.12 -1.45 9.62
CA ILE A 41 -1.13 -2.21 9.54
C ILE A 41 -0.89 -3.54 8.85
N ALA A 42 -1.67 -4.55 9.21
CA ALA A 42 -1.65 -5.84 8.56
C ALA A 42 -2.98 -6.10 7.86
N ILE A 43 -2.92 -6.54 6.61
CA ILE A 43 -4.08 -7.03 5.87
C ILE A 43 -3.85 -8.47 5.41
N GLY A 44 -4.90 -9.21 5.10
CA GLY A 44 -4.74 -10.56 4.56
C GLY A 44 -6.05 -11.13 4.03
N PRO A 45 -6.05 -11.85 2.89
CA PRO A 45 -7.27 -12.48 2.37
C PRO A 45 -7.95 -13.45 3.35
N SER A 46 -7.14 -14.20 4.11
CA SER A 46 -7.62 -15.13 5.14
C SER A 46 -8.02 -14.47 6.45
N ALA A 47 -7.78 -13.16 6.60
CA ALA A 47 -8.15 -12.44 7.80
C ALA A 47 -9.68 -12.30 7.91
N PRO A 48 -10.24 -12.26 9.13
CA PRO A 48 -11.66 -12.03 9.32
C PRO A 48 -12.06 -10.63 8.89
N GLU A 49 -13.29 -10.52 8.37
CA GLU A 49 -13.95 -9.24 8.16
C GLU A 49 -14.23 -8.59 9.52
N ALA A 50 -13.90 -7.31 9.66
CA ALA A 50 -14.23 -6.58 10.88
C ALA A 50 -15.68 -6.07 10.80
N LEU A 51 -16.56 -6.64 11.62
CA LEU A 51 -17.95 -6.19 11.77
C LEU A 51 -18.21 -5.83 13.25
N PRO A 52 -18.31 -4.54 13.61
CA PRO A 52 -18.23 -3.36 12.75
C PRO A 52 -16.81 -3.08 12.21
N PRO A 53 -16.66 -2.25 11.16
CA PRO A 53 -15.36 -1.80 10.67
C PRO A 53 -14.54 -1.11 11.77
N ILE A 54 -13.23 -1.30 11.75
CA ILE A 54 -12.29 -0.76 12.77
C ILE A 54 -12.11 0.75 12.63
N TYR A 55 -12.18 1.21 11.38
CA TYR A 55 -12.04 2.60 11.01
C TYR A 55 -13.27 2.97 10.18
N ASP A 56 -13.08 3.30 8.91
CA ASP A 56 -14.16 3.61 7.99
C ASP A 56 -14.68 2.36 7.29
N ARG A 57 -15.95 2.39 6.89
CA ARG A 57 -16.57 1.36 6.06
C ARG A 57 -15.82 1.28 4.72
N PRO A 58 -15.26 0.11 4.33
CA PRO A 58 -14.70 -0.07 3.00
C PRO A 58 -15.75 0.19 1.91
N ALA A 59 -15.33 0.63 0.73
CA ALA A 59 -16.29 0.81 -0.37
C ALA A 59 -16.74 -0.56 -0.87
N ALA A 60 -18.02 -0.72 -1.21
CA ALA A 60 -18.57 -1.98 -1.73
C ALA A 60 -17.82 -2.46 -2.99
N GLU A 61 -17.34 -1.53 -3.82
CA GLU A 61 -16.52 -1.82 -4.99
C GLU A 61 -15.17 -2.45 -4.61
N ASP A 62 -14.51 -1.92 -3.57
CA ASP A 62 -13.23 -2.44 -3.09
C ASP A 62 -13.43 -3.82 -2.44
N GLU A 63 -14.50 -4.01 -1.67
CA GLU A 63 -14.89 -5.30 -1.07
C GLU A 63 -15.20 -6.37 -2.15
N ALA A 64 -15.83 -5.96 -3.25
CA ALA A 64 -16.20 -6.88 -4.33
C ALA A 64 -15.07 -7.17 -5.33
N ALA A 65 -14.12 -6.25 -5.52
CA ALA A 65 -13.06 -6.39 -6.51
C ALA A 65 -11.77 -7.01 -5.96
N THR A 66 -11.59 -7.02 -4.63
CA THR A 66 -10.31 -7.37 -4.00
C THR A 66 -10.47 -8.48 -2.97
N ALA A 67 -9.44 -9.31 -2.81
CA ALA A 67 -9.43 -10.34 -1.78
C ALA A 67 -9.13 -9.75 -0.40
N ALA A 68 -8.32 -8.68 -0.37
CA ALA A 68 -8.03 -7.86 0.79
C ALA A 68 -7.66 -6.45 0.31
N SER A 69 -7.98 -5.43 1.10
CA SER A 69 -7.66 -4.05 0.74
C SER A 69 -7.22 -3.19 1.91
N CYS A 70 -6.25 -2.33 1.65
CA CYS A 70 -5.83 -1.25 2.53
C CYS A 70 -5.96 0.06 1.75
N VAL A 71 -6.91 0.91 2.13
CA VAL A 71 -7.18 2.19 1.47
C VAL A 71 -6.95 3.33 2.45
N LEU A 72 -5.90 4.12 2.20
CA LEU A 72 -5.52 5.28 2.99
C LEU A 72 -5.81 6.55 2.19
N LYS A 73 -6.64 7.44 2.72
CA LYS A 73 -7.05 8.68 2.08
C LYS A 73 -6.85 9.85 3.04
N THR A 74 -6.23 10.91 2.53
CA THR A 74 -6.14 12.20 3.22
C THR A 74 -6.50 13.35 2.29
N LYS A 75 -7.01 14.45 2.84
CA LYS A 75 -7.27 15.65 2.05
C LYS A 75 -6.00 16.42 1.70
N ALA A 76 -5.15 16.70 2.68
CA ALA A 76 -3.92 17.49 2.48
C ALA A 76 -2.87 17.17 3.55
N SER A 77 -2.81 15.92 3.98
CA SER A 77 -1.91 15.50 5.06
C SER A 77 -1.01 14.36 4.60
N PRO A 78 0.22 14.26 5.16
CA PRO A 78 1.13 13.19 4.81
C PRO A 78 0.60 11.82 5.24
N ILE A 79 0.94 10.81 4.45
CA ILE A 79 0.70 9.39 4.72
C ILE A 79 2.07 8.75 4.85
N ASN A 80 2.37 8.16 6.01
CA ASN A 80 3.51 7.28 6.22
C ASN A 80 2.98 5.96 6.76
N ALA A 81 2.90 4.94 5.91
CA ALA A 81 2.33 3.67 6.27
C ALA A 81 3.19 2.49 5.84
N THR A 82 3.29 1.51 6.71
CA THR A 82 3.85 0.19 6.40
C THR A 82 2.72 -0.84 6.43
N VAL A 83 2.53 -1.54 5.32
CA VAL A 83 1.45 -2.52 5.16
C VAL A 83 2.06 -3.90 5.08
N HIS A 84 1.82 -4.69 6.12
CA HIS A 84 2.13 -6.11 6.14
C HIS A 84 0.98 -6.88 5.50
N ILE A 85 1.31 -7.87 4.67
CA ILE A 85 0.31 -8.71 4.04
C ILE A 85 0.50 -10.12 4.60
N ALA A 86 -0.50 -10.59 5.35
CA ALA A 86 -0.51 -11.89 5.98
C ALA A 86 -0.83 -12.98 4.94
N HIS A 87 -0.10 -14.09 5.03
CA HIS A 87 -0.22 -15.20 4.10
C HIS A 87 -1.62 -15.82 4.07
N GLU A 88 -2.02 -16.27 2.89
CA GLU A 88 -3.23 -17.05 2.73
C GLU A 88 -3.06 -18.46 3.32
N SER A 89 -3.98 -18.88 4.20
CA SER A 89 -4.03 -20.27 4.62
C SER A 89 -4.53 -21.13 3.46
N HIS A 90 -3.77 -22.19 3.12
CA HIS A 90 -3.99 -23.10 1.99
C HIS A 90 -5.39 -23.80 1.96
N SER A 91 -6.26 -23.53 2.93
CA SER A 91 -7.52 -24.24 3.18
C SER A 91 -8.77 -23.51 2.73
N GLN A 92 -8.70 -22.27 2.22
CA GLN A 92 -9.87 -21.57 1.69
C GLN A 92 -9.91 -21.62 0.16
N SER A 93 -10.48 -22.69 -0.36
CA SER A 93 -11.05 -22.82 -1.70
C SER A 93 -12.28 -21.90 -1.88
N SER A 94 -12.11 -20.61 -1.59
CA SER A 94 -13.16 -19.61 -1.77
C SER A 94 -13.09 -19.04 -3.18
N SER A 95 -14.25 -18.73 -3.74
CA SER A 95 -14.54 -18.19 -5.08
C SER A 95 -13.80 -16.91 -5.50
N SER A 96 -12.79 -16.49 -4.74
CA SER A 96 -11.97 -15.30 -4.90
C SER A 96 -10.61 -15.57 -5.54
N ALA A 97 -10.27 -16.80 -5.94
CA ALA A 97 -8.89 -17.24 -6.30
C ALA A 97 -8.14 -16.44 -7.39
N GLY A 98 -8.73 -15.41 -8.00
CA GLY A 98 -8.07 -14.47 -8.90
C GLY A 98 -8.11 -13.00 -8.44
N GLN A 99 -8.76 -12.67 -7.33
CA GLN A 99 -8.87 -11.29 -6.85
C GLN A 99 -7.55 -10.82 -6.22
N PRO A 100 -7.08 -9.61 -6.56
CA PRO A 100 -5.81 -9.07 -6.07
C PRO A 100 -5.91 -8.59 -4.62
N VAL A 101 -4.74 -8.41 -4.00
CA VAL A 101 -4.58 -7.64 -2.76
C VAL A 101 -4.29 -6.19 -3.13
N LEU A 102 -5.13 -5.26 -2.64
CA LEU A 102 -5.01 -3.83 -2.96
C LEU A 102 -4.37 -3.06 -1.81
N VAL A 103 -3.33 -2.29 -2.10
CA VAL A 103 -2.78 -1.28 -1.20
C VAL A 103 -2.82 0.07 -1.88
N SER A 104 -3.72 0.95 -1.42
CA SER A 104 -3.97 2.26 -2.01
C SER A 104 -3.68 3.38 -1.02
N ALA A 105 -2.91 4.38 -1.45
CA ALA A 105 -2.71 5.63 -0.72
C ALA A 105 -3.05 6.84 -1.61
N LYS A 106 -3.88 7.75 -1.11
CA LYS A 106 -4.27 8.96 -1.85
C LYS A 106 -4.23 10.19 -0.95
N THR A 107 -3.58 11.25 -1.43
CA THR A 107 -3.64 12.58 -0.83
C THR A 107 -4.19 13.59 -1.85
N GLY A 108 -5.21 14.36 -1.45
CA GLY A 108 -5.91 15.30 -2.34
C GLY A 108 -5.22 16.65 -2.53
N GLY A 109 -4.26 17.00 -1.67
CA GLY A 109 -3.70 18.35 -1.54
C GLY A 109 -2.18 18.29 -1.46
N VAL A 110 -1.58 19.09 -0.58
CA VAL A 110 -0.12 19.08 -0.35
C VAL A 110 0.21 17.98 0.65
N GLY A 111 0.73 16.85 0.18
CA GLY A 111 0.99 15.69 1.03
C GLY A 111 2.10 14.80 0.49
N LEU A 112 2.95 14.34 1.42
CA LEU A 112 3.93 13.28 1.16
C LEU A 112 3.24 11.92 1.32
N ILE A 113 3.43 11.02 0.37
CA ILE A 113 3.07 9.61 0.55
C ILE A 113 4.36 8.83 0.71
N SER A 114 4.50 8.10 1.81
CA SER A 114 5.50 7.07 2.04
C SER A 114 4.77 5.78 2.35
N LEU A 115 4.82 4.81 1.43
CA LEU A 115 4.13 3.53 1.57
C LEU A 115 5.15 2.41 1.43
N GLY A 116 5.28 1.59 2.47
CA GLY A 116 6.17 0.43 2.45
C GLY A 116 5.41 -0.88 2.55
N ILE A 117 5.83 -1.87 1.77
CA ILE A 117 5.36 -3.24 1.84
C ILE A 117 6.60 -4.12 2.02
N PRO A 118 6.85 -4.63 3.24
CA PRO A 118 8.10 -5.32 3.56
C PRO A 118 8.32 -6.62 2.80
N ASP A 119 7.27 -7.43 2.72
CA ASP A 119 7.30 -8.73 2.08
C ASP A 119 5.92 -9.08 1.53
N TYR A 120 5.91 -9.95 0.51
CA TYR A 120 4.71 -10.51 -0.09
C TYR A 120 5.01 -11.81 -0.84
N SER A 121 4.49 -12.94 -0.39
CA SER A 121 4.76 -14.25 -1.02
C SER A 121 3.50 -15.06 -1.39
N ASP A 122 2.31 -14.45 -1.29
CA ASP A 122 1.07 -15.12 -1.71
C ASP A 122 0.98 -15.27 -3.23
N SER A 123 0.11 -16.18 -3.69
CA SER A 123 -0.14 -16.47 -5.10
C SER A 123 -0.96 -15.40 -5.83
N ARG A 124 -1.67 -14.54 -5.08
CA ARG A 124 -2.54 -13.50 -5.62
C ARG A 124 -1.71 -12.33 -6.17
N PRO A 125 -2.24 -11.57 -7.14
CA PRO A 125 -1.56 -10.35 -7.60
C PRO A 125 -1.58 -9.26 -6.51
N LEU A 126 -0.46 -8.56 -6.34
CA LEU A 126 -0.36 -7.37 -5.50
C LEU A 126 -0.58 -6.10 -6.33
N HIS A 127 -1.62 -5.34 -5.98
CA HIS A 127 -1.97 -4.08 -6.64
C HIS A 127 -1.67 -2.90 -5.71
N ILE A 128 -0.68 -2.09 -6.07
CA ILE A 128 -0.25 -0.91 -5.32
C ILE A 128 -0.69 0.33 -6.09
N VAL A 129 -1.38 1.25 -5.42
CA VAL A 129 -1.84 2.50 -6.03
C VAL A 129 -1.45 3.65 -5.12
N ALA A 130 -0.72 4.64 -5.67
CA ALA A 130 -0.42 5.86 -4.94
C ALA A 130 -0.77 7.09 -5.80
N LYS A 131 -1.59 7.98 -5.25
CA LYS A 131 -2.06 9.18 -5.94
C LYS A 131 -1.87 10.43 -5.09
N SER A 132 -1.15 11.42 -5.61
CA SER A 132 -0.95 12.71 -4.95
C SER A 132 -1.24 13.86 -5.92
N SER A 133 -2.00 14.87 -5.47
CA SER A 133 -2.18 16.11 -6.24
C SER A 133 -0.91 16.98 -6.17
N SER A 134 -0.28 17.08 -5.01
CA SER A 134 0.94 17.86 -4.85
C SER A 134 1.78 17.26 -3.73
N GLY A 135 2.99 16.82 -4.06
CA GLY A 135 3.93 16.25 -3.11
C GLY A 135 4.60 14.98 -3.62
N ASN A 136 5.64 14.57 -2.90
CA ASN A 136 6.44 13.43 -3.29
C ASN A 136 5.71 12.13 -2.93
N ILE A 137 5.94 11.10 -3.74
CA ILE A 137 5.47 9.74 -3.48
C ILE A 137 6.71 8.88 -3.35
N THR A 138 6.86 8.19 -2.23
CA THR A 138 7.89 7.20 -1.98
C THR A 138 7.23 5.85 -1.76
N ILE A 139 7.55 4.88 -2.61
CA ILE A 139 7.08 3.50 -2.47
C ILE A 139 8.29 2.61 -2.18
N LEU A 140 8.18 1.81 -1.12
CA LEU A 140 9.12 0.74 -0.81
C LEU A 140 8.47 -0.58 -1.20
N LEU A 141 8.89 -1.14 -2.33
CA LEU A 141 8.39 -2.39 -2.88
C LEU A 141 9.02 -3.60 -2.19
N PRO A 142 8.28 -4.71 -2.03
CA PRO A 142 8.89 -5.95 -1.57
C PRO A 142 9.83 -6.49 -2.66
N THR A 143 10.88 -7.20 -2.25
CA THR A 143 11.86 -7.80 -3.17
C THR A 143 11.21 -8.80 -4.13
N SER A 144 10.12 -9.41 -3.70
CA SER A 144 9.30 -10.37 -4.46
C SER A 144 8.33 -9.71 -5.45
N PHE A 145 8.23 -8.38 -5.52
CA PHE A 145 7.34 -7.70 -6.48
C PHE A 145 7.72 -8.08 -7.92
N SER A 146 6.75 -8.58 -8.68
CA SER A 146 6.91 -8.99 -10.07
C SER A 146 5.75 -8.49 -10.90
N GLY A 147 5.98 -7.46 -11.72
CA GLY A 147 4.92 -6.94 -12.56
C GLY A 147 5.16 -5.53 -13.10
N ASN A 148 4.06 -4.84 -13.41
CA ASN A 148 4.10 -3.56 -14.12
C ASN A 148 4.18 -2.38 -13.15
N LEU A 149 5.14 -1.49 -13.36
CA LEU A 149 5.22 -0.16 -12.78
C LEU A 149 4.74 0.86 -13.81
N THR A 150 3.62 1.52 -13.52
CA THR A 150 3.09 2.63 -14.32
C THR A 150 3.22 3.91 -13.52
N TRP A 151 3.84 4.94 -14.10
CA TRP A 151 3.93 6.24 -13.46
C TRP A 151 3.44 7.36 -14.37
N SER A 152 2.91 8.41 -13.74
CA SER A 152 2.52 9.66 -14.39
C SER A 152 2.81 10.82 -13.43
N SER A 153 3.56 11.82 -13.91
CA SER A 153 3.94 13.03 -13.19
C SER A 153 3.97 14.22 -14.15
N GLU A 154 3.09 15.22 -13.98
CA GLU A 154 3.03 16.36 -14.91
C GLU A 154 4.29 17.23 -14.85
N ARG A 155 4.78 17.53 -13.63
CA ARG A 155 5.94 18.44 -13.43
C ARG A 155 7.11 17.83 -12.67
N GLY A 156 6.97 16.59 -12.21
CA GLY A 156 8.00 15.91 -11.45
C GLY A 156 8.87 14.97 -12.27
N SER A 157 9.64 14.14 -11.56
CA SER A 157 10.48 13.10 -12.12
C SER A 157 10.28 11.78 -11.39
N LEU A 158 10.65 10.68 -12.06
CA LEU A 158 10.76 9.37 -11.46
C LEU A 158 12.21 9.13 -11.00
N LYS A 159 12.38 8.75 -9.74
CA LYS A 159 13.64 8.30 -9.16
C LYS A 159 13.49 6.84 -8.76
N LEU A 160 14.44 6.01 -9.19
CA LEU A 160 14.49 4.59 -8.85
C LEU A 160 15.75 4.33 -8.03
N SER A 161 15.69 3.46 -7.03
CA SER A 161 16.89 2.98 -6.35
C SER A 161 17.73 2.10 -7.26
N HIS A 162 18.98 1.86 -6.87
CA HIS A 162 19.90 1.04 -7.66
C HIS A 162 19.38 -0.41 -7.82
N ALA A 163 18.84 -1.02 -6.76
CA ALA A 163 18.29 -2.37 -6.84
C ALA A 163 17.08 -2.44 -7.80
N VAL A 164 16.15 -1.48 -7.72
CA VAL A 164 15.02 -1.42 -8.65
C VAL A 164 15.49 -1.20 -10.08
N GLN A 165 16.49 -0.35 -10.31
CA GLN A 165 17.04 -0.08 -11.65
C GLN A 165 17.61 -1.33 -12.33
N GLN A 166 18.25 -2.22 -11.57
CA GLN A 166 18.80 -3.47 -12.13
C GLN A 166 17.72 -4.41 -12.69
N ARG A 167 16.49 -4.30 -12.18
CA ARG A 167 15.34 -5.15 -12.51
C ARG A 167 14.32 -4.47 -13.41
N PHE A 168 14.46 -3.16 -13.55
CA PHE A 168 13.58 -2.30 -14.31
C PHE A 168 13.84 -2.45 -15.82
N ARG A 169 12.80 -2.82 -16.55
CA ARG A 169 12.78 -2.89 -18.01
C ARG A 169 11.68 -1.99 -18.52
N LEU A 170 12.07 -0.85 -19.12
CA LEU A 170 11.11 0.07 -19.71
C LEU A 170 10.29 -0.64 -20.78
N ASP A 171 8.96 -0.46 -20.74
CA ASP A 171 8.04 -1.00 -21.72
C ASP A 171 7.51 0.16 -22.58
N GLY A 172 7.98 0.23 -23.83
CA GLY A 172 7.62 1.29 -24.77
C GLY A 172 8.49 2.56 -24.72
N PRO A 173 8.06 3.63 -25.42
CA PRO A 173 8.83 4.86 -25.55
C PRO A 173 8.93 5.60 -24.21
N ARG A 174 10.14 6.05 -23.88
CA ARG A 174 10.42 6.78 -22.64
C ARG A 174 9.85 8.19 -22.74
N HIS A 175 8.82 8.51 -21.97
CA HIS A 175 8.45 9.89 -21.71
C HIS A 175 8.96 10.32 -20.32
N LYS A 176 9.46 11.56 -20.24
CA LYS A 176 10.05 12.12 -19.01
C LYS A 176 9.08 12.09 -17.82
N HIS A 177 7.79 12.23 -18.14
CA HIS A 177 6.71 12.48 -17.21
C HIS A 177 5.78 11.28 -17.06
N ILE A 178 5.76 10.36 -18.01
CA ILE A 178 4.81 9.24 -18.06
C ILE A 178 5.55 8.01 -18.57
N GLY A 179 5.25 6.85 -18.03
CA GLY A 179 5.78 5.62 -18.60
C GLY A 179 5.26 4.37 -17.93
N THR A 180 5.54 3.27 -18.60
CA THR A 180 5.28 1.92 -18.10
C THR A 180 6.59 1.14 -18.15
N ALA A 181 6.83 0.32 -17.14
CA ALA A 181 7.97 -0.56 -17.08
C ALA A 181 7.59 -1.87 -16.41
N LYS A 182 8.33 -2.91 -16.73
CA LYS A 182 8.28 -4.20 -16.04
C LYS A 182 9.38 -4.26 -15.00
N ILE A 183 9.04 -4.69 -13.79
CA ILE A 183 9.99 -5.01 -12.74
C ILE A 183 10.00 -6.53 -12.63
N ALA A 184 11.13 -7.14 -12.96
CA ALA A 184 11.38 -8.56 -12.67
C ALA A 184 11.55 -8.75 -11.15
N PRO A 185 11.20 -9.88 -10.55
CA PRO A 185 11.40 -10.13 -9.11
C PRO A 185 12.89 -10.29 -8.71
N SER A 186 13.29 -9.87 -7.50
CA SER A 186 14.63 -10.13 -6.91
C SER A 186 14.69 -11.52 -6.28
N THR A 187 13.57 -11.95 -5.69
CA THR A 187 13.41 -13.23 -5.00
C THR A 187 12.32 -14.05 -5.69
N ALA A 188 12.30 -15.37 -5.52
CA ALA A 188 11.30 -16.21 -6.17
C ALA A 188 9.87 -15.74 -5.82
N SER A 189 9.16 -15.23 -6.80
CA SER A 189 7.83 -14.62 -6.61
C SER A 189 6.69 -15.41 -7.26
N GLY A 190 6.98 -16.53 -7.93
CA GLY A 190 6.01 -17.16 -8.85
C GLY A 190 5.62 -16.24 -10.02
N ASN A 191 4.78 -16.74 -10.92
CA ASN A 191 4.20 -15.96 -12.02
C ASN A 191 3.04 -15.11 -11.51
N ARG A 192 3.34 -14.03 -10.79
CA ARG A 192 2.36 -13.05 -10.31
C ARG A 192 2.29 -11.86 -11.25
N ALA A 193 1.09 -11.38 -11.49
CA ALA A 193 0.82 -10.22 -12.35
C ALA A 193 0.66 -8.95 -11.48
N ASP A 194 1.67 -8.62 -10.69
CA ASP A 194 1.60 -7.47 -9.79
C ASP A 194 1.49 -6.17 -10.59
N SER A 195 0.91 -5.14 -9.97
CA SER A 195 0.82 -3.82 -10.56
C SER A 195 1.09 -2.73 -9.54
N CYS A 196 1.84 -1.72 -9.96
CA CYS A 196 2.15 -0.54 -9.17
C CYS A 196 1.84 0.71 -10.00
N THR A 197 0.81 1.46 -9.61
CA THR A 197 0.34 2.65 -10.33
C THR A 197 0.58 3.90 -9.49
N LEU A 198 1.45 4.78 -9.98
CA LEU A 198 1.89 5.98 -9.29
C LEU A 198 1.47 7.22 -10.08
N THR A 199 0.67 8.08 -9.47
CA THR A 199 0.22 9.33 -10.11
C THR A 199 0.53 10.50 -9.20
N SER A 200 1.36 11.41 -9.67
CA SER A 200 1.58 12.71 -9.05
C SER A 200 1.23 13.80 -10.06
N HIS A 201 0.68 14.93 -9.65
CA HIS A 201 0.56 16.08 -10.56
C HIS A 201 1.79 16.99 -10.39
N ASN A 202 2.12 17.37 -9.16
CA ASN A 202 3.35 18.10 -8.87
C ASN A 202 4.16 17.42 -7.77
N GLY A 203 5.22 16.69 -8.12
CA GLY A 203 6.09 16.05 -7.15
C GLY A 203 6.95 14.92 -7.71
N THR A 204 8.00 14.57 -6.98
CA THR A 204 8.90 13.48 -7.35
C THR A 204 8.31 12.14 -6.92
N ILE A 205 8.30 11.17 -7.83
CA ILE A 205 7.96 9.79 -7.53
C ILE A 205 9.27 9.03 -7.30
N THR A 206 9.41 8.40 -6.14
CA THR A 206 10.57 7.61 -5.75
C THR A 206 10.13 6.17 -5.51
N VAL A 207 10.77 5.22 -6.17
CA VAL A 207 10.53 3.79 -5.96
C VAL A 207 11.82 3.16 -5.49
N LYS A 208 11.76 2.44 -4.38
CA LYS A 208 12.89 1.71 -3.79
C LYS A 208 12.46 0.29 -3.42
N GLU A 209 13.43 -0.56 -3.13
CA GLU A 209 13.14 -1.82 -2.43
C GLU A 209 13.03 -1.56 -0.92
N TYR A 210 12.18 -2.34 -0.26
CA TYR A 210 12.09 -2.32 1.18
C TYR A 210 13.40 -2.82 1.80
N GLY A 211 13.93 -2.10 2.79
CA GLY A 211 15.25 -2.38 3.40
C GLY A 211 16.41 -1.56 2.83
N GLU A 212 16.25 -0.85 1.70
CA GLU A 212 17.26 0.08 1.17
C GLU A 212 17.31 1.43 1.92
N GLU A 213 16.70 1.55 3.11
CA GLU A 213 16.64 2.82 3.86
C GLU A 213 18.01 3.32 4.36
N SER A 214 19.07 2.50 4.31
CA SER A 214 20.37 2.85 4.88
C SER A 214 21.39 3.49 3.92
N ASP A 215 21.18 3.52 2.60
CA ASP A 215 22.18 4.11 1.68
C ASP A 215 21.57 5.17 0.76
N ALA A 216 21.70 6.42 1.20
CA ALA A 216 21.21 7.61 0.52
C ALA A 216 22.05 7.99 -0.73
N LYS A 217 22.17 7.08 -1.69
CA LYS A 217 22.66 7.39 -3.05
C LYS A 217 21.59 7.15 -4.10
N ALA A 218 20.53 7.97 -4.06
CA ALA A 218 19.55 8.02 -5.13
C ALA A 218 20.17 8.72 -6.37
N CYS A 219 20.60 7.93 -7.37
CA CYS A 219 20.95 8.47 -8.68
C CYS A 219 19.69 8.89 -9.44
N THR A 220 19.72 10.10 -9.98
CA THR A 220 18.60 10.66 -10.75
C THR A 220 18.72 10.15 -12.19
N ILE A 221 17.68 9.49 -12.71
CA ILE A 221 17.66 9.09 -14.11
C ILE A 221 17.28 10.34 -14.92
N GLN A 222 18.27 11.00 -15.54
CA GLN A 222 18.04 12.05 -16.54
C GLN A 222 17.54 11.48 -17.86
#